data_AF-A0A820IT41-F1
#
_entry.id   AF-A0A820IT41-F1
#
_cell.length_a   1.000
_cell.length_b   1.000
_cell.length_c   1.000
_cell.angle_alpha   90.00
_cell.angle_beta   90.00
_cell.angle_gamma   90.00
#
_symmetry.space_group_name_H-M   'P 1'
#
loop_
_entity.id
_entity.type
_entity.pdbx_description
1 polymer ?
#
loop_
_entity_poly.entity_id
_entity_poly.type
_entity_poly.pdbx_seq_one_letter_code
_entity_poly.pdbx_strand_id
1 'polypeptide(L)'
;DTPSNINDNTPSNINDNNPLTTTANDSKKRTYQKWYSDSVSWLLYEPNKGGFCRICRDYWKPTTPTYPEMISKTKGAFIMYPFNNWKQAPGPLGRLQKHQDSCYHKIAVENLSFRQQEGSVLQQLFNVNELERQENRERFADLLDAAYFLFKQELPHTTLYSPLLNLLTM
;
A
#
# COMPACT_ATOMS: atom_id res chain seq x y z
N ASP A 1 -79.42 10.01 60.15
CA ASP A 1 -79.73 11.29 59.47
C ASP A 1 -78.73 11.58 58.37
N THR A 2 -79.12 11.30 57.13
CA THR A 2 -78.55 11.85 55.89
C THR A 2 -78.81 13.37 55.82
N PRO A 3 -77.97 14.19 55.15
CA PRO A 3 -77.78 14.07 53.69
C PRO A 3 -76.36 14.24 53.14
N SER A 4 -76.02 13.31 52.24
CA SER A 4 -75.38 13.46 50.92
C SER A 4 -74.34 14.56 50.68
N ASN A 5 -73.11 14.14 50.31
CA ASN A 5 -72.66 14.27 48.91
C ASN A 5 -71.49 13.30 48.63
N ILE A 6 -71.67 12.40 47.66
CA ILE A 6 -70.62 11.54 47.09
C ILE A 6 -70.48 11.98 45.64
N ASN A 7 -69.26 12.32 45.22
CA ASN A 7 -68.72 11.75 43.99
C ASN A 7 -67.20 11.78 43.99
N ASP A 8 -66.65 10.57 43.93
CA ASP A 8 -65.30 10.20 43.56
C ASP A 8 -64.94 10.72 42.15
N ASN A 9 -63.70 11.15 41.95
CA ASN A 9 -62.74 10.42 41.10
C ASN A 9 -61.45 11.23 40.85
N THR A 10 -60.39 10.45 40.68
CA THR A 10 -58.93 10.68 40.64
C THR A 10 -58.42 11.59 39.48
N PRO A 11 -57.09 11.83 39.32
CA PRO A 11 -56.49 13.15 39.22
C PRO A 11 -56.15 13.58 37.78
N SER A 12 -56.35 14.86 37.46
CA SER A 12 -55.87 15.44 36.20
C SER A 12 -54.57 16.22 36.44
N ASN A 13 -53.45 15.50 36.39
CA ASN A 13 -52.11 16.09 36.33
C ASN A 13 -51.88 16.58 34.89
N ILE A 14 -51.92 17.90 34.69
CA ILE A 14 -51.57 18.55 33.42
C ILE A 14 -50.06 18.40 33.26
N ASN A 15 -49.66 17.39 32.50
CA ASN A 15 -48.28 17.25 32.03
C ASN A 15 -48.26 17.75 30.59
N ASP A 16 -47.59 18.88 30.37
CA ASP A 16 -47.42 19.54 29.07
C ASP A 16 -46.62 18.63 28.11
N ASN A 17 -47.31 17.71 27.45
CA ASN A 17 -46.79 16.95 26.32
C ASN A 17 -47.00 17.76 25.04
N ASN A 18 -46.20 18.80 24.85
CA ASN A 18 -45.94 19.29 23.51
C ASN A 18 -45.09 18.23 22.80
N PRO A 19 -45.53 17.61 21.69
CA PRO A 19 -44.66 16.78 20.90
C PRO A 19 -43.65 17.72 20.25
N LEU A 20 -42.45 17.75 20.83
CA LEU A 20 -41.25 18.27 20.20
C LEU A 20 -41.11 17.49 18.89
N THR A 21 -41.62 18.06 17.79
CA THR A 21 -41.35 17.62 16.43
C THR A 21 -39.87 17.85 16.19
N THR A 22 -39.09 16.92 16.72
CA THR A 22 -37.73 16.65 16.32
C THR A 22 -37.89 16.17 14.89
N THR A 23 -37.73 17.08 13.92
CA THR A 23 -37.40 16.67 12.56
C THR A 23 -36.10 15.90 12.70
N ALA A 24 -36.25 14.58 12.82
CA ALA A 24 -35.17 13.63 12.68
C ALA A 24 -34.59 13.88 11.30
N ASN A 25 -33.56 14.71 11.24
CA ASN A 25 -32.55 14.60 10.21
C ASN A 25 -31.92 13.22 10.42
N ASP A 26 -32.60 12.19 9.92
CA ASP A 26 -32.08 10.85 9.70
C ASP A 26 -30.96 11.00 8.67
N SER A 27 -29.83 11.48 9.18
CA SER A 27 -28.62 11.66 8.44
C SER A 27 -28.11 10.24 8.20
N LYS A 28 -28.67 9.57 7.19
CA LYS A 28 -28.30 8.21 6.77
C LYS A 28 -26.78 8.10 6.85
N LYS A 29 -26.27 7.28 7.78
CA LYS A 29 -24.85 7.02 7.89
C LYS A 29 -24.42 6.47 6.53
N ARG A 30 -23.69 7.27 5.75
CA ARG A 30 -23.05 6.75 4.54
C ARG A 30 -22.15 5.61 5.01
N THR A 31 -22.28 4.46 4.37
CA THR A 31 -21.45 3.29 4.59
C THR A 31 -20.29 3.32 3.59
N TYR A 32 -19.36 2.40 3.78
CA TYR A 32 -18.32 2.14 2.78
C TYR A 32 -18.96 1.82 1.43
N GLN A 33 -18.36 2.35 0.36
CA GLN A 33 -18.71 2.05 -1.01
C GLN A 33 -17.44 1.56 -1.72
N LYS A 34 -17.55 0.50 -2.52
CA LYS A 34 -16.40 -0.18 -3.13
C LYS A 34 -15.52 0.75 -3.97
N TRP A 35 -16.14 1.71 -4.66
CA TRP A 35 -15.43 2.68 -5.47
C TRP A 35 -14.44 3.55 -4.69
N TYR A 36 -14.58 3.68 -3.35
CA TYR A 36 -13.58 4.38 -2.55
C TYR A 36 -12.22 3.70 -2.68
N SER A 37 -12.16 2.37 -2.56
CA SER A 37 -10.92 1.61 -2.75
C SER A 37 -10.45 1.58 -4.21
N ASP A 38 -11.38 1.67 -5.17
CA ASP A 38 -11.01 1.79 -6.59
C ASP A 38 -10.37 3.16 -6.90
N SER A 39 -10.84 4.23 -6.24
CA SER A 39 -10.29 5.59 -6.39
C SER A 39 -9.04 5.85 -5.56
N VAL A 40 -8.84 5.09 -4.48
CA VAL A 40 -7.78 5.32 -3.49
C VAL A 40 -7.07 4.00 -3.20
N SER A 41 -5.95 3.76 -3.91
CA SER A 41 -5.23 2.48 -3.91
C SER A 41 -4.66 2.05 -2.55
N TRP A 42 -4.45 3.00 -1.62
CA TRP A 42 -3.94 2.70 -0.27
C TRP A 42 -5.04 2.30 0.72
N LEU A 43 -6.32 2.49 0.38
CA LEU A 43 -7.44 2.27 1.30
C LEU A 43 -7.76 0.78 1.45
N LEU A 44 -7.52 0.27 2.65
CA LEU A 44 -7.90 -1.07 3.07
C LEU A 44 -9.20 -1.00 3.89
N TYR A 45 -10.28 -1.63 3.43
CA TYR A 45 -11.51 -1.72 4.19
C TYR A 45 -11.62 -3.06 4.93
N GLU A 46 -11.77 -3.01 6.24
CA GLU A 46 -12.10 -4.17 7.09
C GLU A 46 -13.57 -4.05 7.53
N PRO A 47 -14.49 -4.95 7.10
CA PRO A 47 -15.94 -4.80 7.30
C PRO A 47 -16.38 -4.47 8.73
N ASN A 48 -15.71 -5.05 9.72
CA ASN A 48 -16.05 -4.91 11.13
C ASN A 48 -15.26 -3.81 11.87
N LYS A 49 -14.32 -3.15 11.19
CA LYS A 49 -13.46 -2.13 11.82
C LYS A 49 -13.56 -0.77 11.15
N GLY A 50 -13.55 -0.74 9.81
CA GLY A 50 -13.56 0.48 9.00
C GLY A 50 -12.40 0.55 8.01
N GLY A 51 -12.10 1.76 7.53
CA GLY A 51 -11.04 2.02 6.57
C GLY A 51 -9.69 2.30 7.22
N PHE A 52 -8.65 1.66 6.72
CA PHE A 52 -7.26 1.87 7.10
C PHE A 52 -6.43 2.29 5.90
N CYS A 53 -5.26 2.86 6.15
CA CYS A 53 -4.24 3.07 5.14
C CYS A 53 -3.20 1.96 5.24
N ARG A 54 -3.15 1.09 4.22
CA ARG A 54 -2.21 -0.02 4.14
C ARG A 54 -0.76 0.47 4.24
N ILE A 55 -0.42 1.50 3.46
CA ILE A 55 0.94 2.05 3.38
C ILE A 55 1.38 2.61 4.74
N CYS A 56 0.54 3.44 5.36
CA CYS A 56 0.84 4.02 6.66
C CYS A 56 0.93 2.94 7.76
N ARG A 57 0.06 1.93 7.73
CA ARG A 57 0.09 0.83 8.71
C ARG A 57 1.36 -0.01 8.60
N ASP A 58 1.85 -0.23 7.39
CA ASP A 58 3.06 -1.02 7.15
C ASP A 58 4.34 -0.25 7.50
N TYR A 59 4.35 1.07 7.29
CA TYR A 59 5.52 1.92 7.54
C TYR A 59 5.65 2.39 8.99
N TRP A 60 4.56 2.87 9.59
CA TRP A 60 4.57 3.45 10.93
C TRP A 60 4.39 2.37 11.99
N LYS A 61 5.51 1.77 12.40
CA LYS A 61 5.57 0.78 13.48
C LYS A 61 6.19 1.38 14.74
N PRO A 62 5.93 0.82 15.93
CA PRO A 62 6.59 1.26 17.17
C PRO A 62 8.12 1.29 17.12
N THR A 63 8.73 0.52 16.20
CA THR A 63 10.17 0.49 15.96
C THR A 63 10.69 1.65 15.12
N THR A 64 9.81 2.42 14.46
CA THR A 64 10.19 3.58 13.65
C THR A 64 10.50 4.75 14.58
N PRO A 65 11.68 5.40 14.51
CA PRO A 65 12.09 6.44 15.47
C PRO A 65 11.10 7.60 15.60
N THR A 66 10.47 7.97 14.49
CA THR A 66 9.49 9.07 14.40
C THR A 66 8.04 8.64 14.70
N TYR A 67 7.82 7.37 15.07
CA TYR A 67 6.48 6.85 15.38
C TYR A 67 5.78 7.58 16.53
N PRO A 68 6.41 7.84 17.69
CA PRO A 68 5.73 8.51 18.80
C PRO A 68 5.25 9.92 18.44
N GLU A 69 6.07 10.66 17.69
CA GLU A 69 5.73 12.01 17.20
C GLU A 69 4.59 11.96 16.17
N MET A 70 4.65 11.03 15.22
CA MET A 70 3.60 10.89 14.22
C MET A 70 2.26 10.49 14.86
N ILE A 71 2.26 9.54 15.81
CA ILE A 71 1.03 9.16 16.52
C ILE A 71 0.47 10.33 17.33
N SER A 72 1.30 11.13 18.01
CA SER A 72 0.82 12.27 18.79
C SER A 72 0.15 13.34 17.91
N LYS A 73 0.75 13.63 16.74
CA LYS A 73 0.22 14.63 15.79
C LYS A 73 -1.00 14.14 15.00
N THR A 74 -1.00 12.90 14.55
CA THR A 74 -2.09 12.33 13.73
C THR A 74 -3.19 11.67 14.55
N LYS A 75 -2.96 11.49 15.86
CA LYS A 75 -3.78 10.68 16.76
C LYS A 75 -3.95 9.23 16.28
N GLY A 76 -3.03 8.71 15.45
CA GLY A 76 -3.09 7.36 14.90
C GLY A 76 -4.22 7.11 13.89
N ALA A 77 -4.74 8.17 13.26
CA ALA A 77 -5.78 8.05 12.24
C ALA A 77 -5.34 7.17 11.06
N PHE A 78 -6.23 6.29 10.58
CA PHE A 78 -5.99 5.32 9.49
C PHE A 78 -4.93 4.23 9.77
N ILE A 79 -4.31 4.22 10.96
CA ILE A 79 -3.31 3.22 11.36
C ILE A 79 -3.87 2.42 12.55
N MET A 80 -4.00 3.07 13.70
CA MET A 80 -4.55 2.48 14.92
C MET A 80 -6.07 2.61 14.93
N TYR A 81 -6.56 3.77 14.52
CA TYR A 81 -7.99 4.07 14.52
C TYR A 81 -8.54 4.03 13.09
N PRO A 82 -9.48 3.11 12.82
CA PRO A 82 -10.11 3.03 11.53
C PRO A 82 -10.97 4.25 11.24
N PHE A 83 -10.98 4.64 9.97
CA PHE A 83 -11.89 5.62 9.44
C PHE A 83 -13.28 5.00 9.21
N ASN A 84 -14.28 5.54 9.91
CA ASN A 84 -15.66 5.05 9.86
C ASN A 84 -16.66 6.09 9.35
N ASN A 85 -16.27 7.36 9.27
CA ASN A 85 -17.17 8.44 8.91
C ASN A 85 -17.22 8.67 7.39
N TRP A 86 -17.82 7.74 6.66
CA TRP A 86 -17.88 7.78 5.19
C TRP A 86 -18.66 8.96 4.61
N LYS A 87 -19.42 9.70 5.44
CA LYS A 87 -20.01 10.99 5.01
C LYS A 87 -18.94 12.02 4.67
N GLN A 88 -17.78 11.94 5.32
CA GLN A 88 -16.65 12.84 5.11
C GLN A 88 -15.58 12.23 4.18
N ALA A 89 -15.86 11.11 3.53
CA ALA A 89 -14.92 10.45 2.62
C ALA A 89 -14.75 11.17 1.27
N PRO A 90 -15.83 11.53 0.54
CA PRO A 90 -15.71 11.98 -0.85
C PRO A 90 -15.26 13.44 -0.99
N GLY A 91 -14.68 13.74 -2.15
CA GLY A 91 -14.37 15.08 -2.61
C GLY A 91 -12.97 15.59 -2.23
N PRO A 92 -12.55 16.73 -2.80
CA PRO A 92 -11.20 17.29 -2.64
C PRO A 92 -10.89 17.72 -1.20
N LEU A 93 -11.92 18.04 -0.41
CA LEU A 93 -11.79 18.38 1.02
C LEU A 93 -12.13 17.20 1.93
N GLY A 94 -12.40 16.03 1.35
CA GLY A 94 -12.71 14.79 2.05
C GLY A 94 -11.53 14.28 2.87
N ARG A 95 -11.81 13.46 3.88
CA ARG A 95 -10.77 12.89 4.76
C ARG A 95 -9.82 11.95 4.02
N LEU A 96 -10.29 11.28 2.96
CA LEU A 96 -9.42 10.41 2.16
C LEU A 96 -8.38 11.26 1.42
N GLN A 97 -8.81 12.31 0.71
CA GLN A 97 -7.90 13.22 0.01
C GLN A 97 -6.95 13.92 0.99
N LYS A 98 -7.46 14.44 2.12
CA LYS A 98 -6.60 15.07 3.15
C LYS A 98 -5.56 14.12 3.73
N HIS A 99 -5.89 12.84 3.88
CA HIS A 99 -4.92 11.84 4.31
C HIS A 99 -3.84 11.64 3.23
N GLN A 100 -4.25 11.47 1.97
CA GLN A 100 -3.35 11.31 0.84
C GLN A 100 -2.38 12.49 0.69
N ASP A 101 -2.85 13.71 0.93
CA ASP A 101 -2.04 14.92 0.85
C ASP A 101 -1.19 15.19 2.10
N SER A 102 -1.41 14.46 3.19
CA SER A 102 -0.70 14.66 4.45
C SER A 102 0.79 14.32 4.34
N CYS A 103 1.64 15.08 5.05
CA CYS A 103 3.08 14.85 5.05
C CYS A 103 3.45 13.42 5.49
N TYR A 104 2.76 12.86 6.49
CA TYR A 104 3.03 11.51 7.00
C TYR A 104 2.69 10.40 6.01
N HIS A 105 1.65 10.60 5.19
CA HIS A 105 1.34 9.66 4.11
C HIS A 105 2.43 9.74 3.02
N LYS A 106 2.79 10.96 2.59
CA LYS A 106 3.84 11.18 1.59
C LYS A 106 5.18 10.56 1.99
N ILE A 107 5.61 10.76 3.25
CA ILE A 107 6.82 10.15 3.80
C ILE A 107 6.74 8.61 3.74
N ALA A 108 5.59 8.02 4.09
CA ALA A 108 5.41 6.58 4.05
C ALA A 108 5.46 6.03 2.60
N VAL A 109 4.91 6.77 1.64
CA VAL A 109 4.93 6.42 0.21
C VAL A 109 6.35 6.52 -0.37
N GLU A 110 7.10 7.58 -0.06
CA GLU A 110 8.49 7.73 -0.48
C GLU A 110 9.36 6.57 0.04
N ASN A 111 9.20 6.20 1.31
CA ASN A 111 9.92 5.07 1.89
C ASN A 111 9.54 3.71 1.28
N LEU A 112 8.27 3.54 0.91
CA LEU A 112 7.83 2.34 0.17
C LEU A 112 8.53 2.26 -1.18
N SER A 113 8.65 3.39 -1.87
CA SER A 113 9.30 3.50 -3.18
C SER A 113 10.79 3.18 -3.07
N PHE A 114 11.46 3.69 -2.04
CA PHE A 114 12.86 3.39 -1.75
C PHE A 114 13.09 1.90 -1.45
N ARG A 115 12.25 1.28 -0.62
CA ARG A 115 12.32 -0.17 -0.36
C ARG A 115 12.09 -1.03 -1.61
N GLN A 116 11.27 -0.56 -2.55
CA GLN A 116 11.07 -1.25 -3.82
C GLN A 116 12.28 -1.10 -4.75
N GLN A 117 12.99 0.03 -4.69
CA GLN A 117 14.23 0.26 -5.45
C GLN A 117 15.41 -0.56 -4.91
N GLU A 118 15.52 -0.72 -3.59
CA GLU A 118 16.57 -1.55 -3.01
C GLU A 118 16.39 -3.04 -3.33
N GLY A 119 15.18 -3.48 -3.70
CA GLY A 119 14.88 -4.88 -3.99
C GLY A 119 15.05 -5.78 -2.76
N SER A 120 14.36 -6.91 -2.72
CA SER A 120 14.72 -7.95 -1.75
C SER A 120 16.15 -8.43 -2.03
N VAL A 121 16.91 -8.82 -1.01
CA VAL A 121 18.21 -9.52 -1.18
C VAL A 121 18.09 -10.67 -2.18
N LEU A 122 16.93 -11.36 -2.21
CA LEU A 122 16.62 -12.39 -3.19
C LEU A 122 16.60 -11.85 -4.62
N GLN A 123 15.99 -10.69 -4.83
CA GLN A 123 15.89 -10.06 -6.14
C GLN A 123 17.25 -9.54 -6.64
N GLN A 124 18.10 -9.07 -5.72
CA GLN A 124 19.49 -8.74 -6.02
C GLN A 124 20.29 -10.01 -6.40
N LEU A 125 20.14 -11.11 -5.66
CA LEU A 125 20.76 -12.41 -5.97
C LEU A 125 20.34 -12.95 -7.35
N PHE A 126 19.05 -12.87 -7.69
CA PHE A 126 18.56 -13.27 -9.01
C PHE A 126 19.13 -12.41 -10.14
N ASN A 127 19.24 -11.09 -9.93
CA ASN A 127 19.85 -10.19 -10.93
C ASN A 127 21.34 -10.48 -11.14
N VAL A 128 22.10 -10.73 -10.07
CA VAL A 128 23.53 -11.07 -10.19
C VAL A 128 23.72 -12.39 -10.94
N ASN A 129 22.91 -13.41 -10.63
CA ASN A 129 22.94 -14.69 -11.33
C ASN A 129 22.64 -14.54 -12.84
N GLU A 130 21.70 -13.68 -13.20
CA GLU A 130 21.38 -13.42 -14.62
C GLU A 130 22.57 -12.78 -15.37
N LEU A 131 23.23 -11.81 -14.75
CA LEU A 131 24.40 -11.13 -15.33
C LEU A 131 25.59 -12.09 -15.48
N GLU A 132 25.90 -12.90 -14.46
CA GLU A 132 26.96 -13.91 -14.53
C GLU A 132 26.69 -14.95 -15.62
N ARG A 133 25.42 -15.33 -15.80
CA ARG A 133 25.00 -16.27 -16.85
C ARG A 133 25.16 -15.67 -18.24
N GLN A 134 24.88 -14.38 -18.41
CA GLN A 134 25.08 -13.69 -19.68
C GLN A 134 26.56 -13.57 -20.02
N GLU A 135 27.39 -13.16 -19.06
CA GLU A 135 28.84 -13.06 -19.27
C GLU A 135 29.46 -14.44 -19.60
N ASN A 136 29.05 -15.50 -18.91
CA ASN A 136 29.52 -16.85 -19.22
C ASN A 136 29.15 -17.31 -20.63
N ARG A 137 27.97 -16.92 -21.15
CA ARG A 137 27.58 -17.23 -22.54
C ARG A 137 28.45 -16.51 -23.55
N GLU A 138 28.78 -15.25 -23.30
CA GLU A 138 29.67 -14.45 -24.16
C GLU A 138 31.07 -15.04 -24.18
N ARG A 139 31.64 -15.36 -23.01
CA ARG A 139 32.97 -16.01 -22.92
C ARG A 139 33.01 -17.38 -23.59
N PHE A 140 31.93 -18.15 -23.48
CA PHE A 140 31.84 -19.45 -24.13
C PHE A 140 31.74 -19.31 -25.66
N ALA A 141 31.03 -18.30 -26.16
CA ALA A 141 31.00 -17.99 -27.59
C ALA A 141 32.40 -17.63 -28.12
N ASP A 142 33.15 -16.78 -27.40
CA ASP A 142 34.54 -16.44 -27.77
C ASP A 142 35.42 -17.70 -27.85
N LEU A 143 35.26 -18.62 -26.91
CA LEU A 143 36.00 -19.88 -26.89
C LEU A 143 35.62 -20.79 -28.06
N LEU A 144 34.34 -20.86 -28.41
CA LEU A 144 33.87 -21.59 -29.59
C LEU A 144 34.40 -20.98 -30.88
N ASP A 145 34.44 -19.66 -31.00
CA ASP A 145 34.99 -18.95 -32.17
C ASP A 145 36.49 -19.19 -32.30
N ALA A 146 37.23 -19.13 -31.18
CA ALA A 146 38.65 -19.47 -31.16
C ALA A 146 38.89 -20.93 -31.55
N ALA A 147 38.11 -21.86 -31.00
CA ALA A 147 38.19 -23.28 -31.36
C ALA A 147 37.87 -23.50 -32.84
N TYR A 148 36.79 -22.88 -33.35
CA TYR A 148 36.40 -22.95 -34.75
C TYR A 148 37.50 -22.42 -35.67
N PHE A 149 38.13 -21.29 -35.33
CA PHE A 149 39.28 -20.77 -36.08
C PHE A 149 40.43 -21.78 -36.11
N LEU A 150 40.79 -22.35 -34.96
CA LEU A 150 41.87 -23.34 -34.87
C LEU A 150 41.56 -24.61 -35.69
N PHE A 151 40.32 -25.10 -35.65
CA PHE A 151 39.90 -26.25 -36.46
C PHE A 151 39.89 -25.92 -37.95
N LYS A 152 39.40 -24.74 -38.33
CA LYS A 152 39.35 -24.29 -39.73
C LYS A 152 40.75 -24.15 -40.33
N GLN A 153 41.74 -23.77 -39.52
CA GLN A 153 43.13 -23.65 -39.96
C GLN A 153 43.92 -24.97 -39.82
N GLU A 154 43.26 -26.09 -39.53
CA GLU A 154 43.89 -27.41 -39.35
C GLU A 154 45.01 -27.40 -38.27
N LEU A 155 44.88 -26.54 -37.27
CA LEU A 155 45.82 -26.42 -36.16
C LEU A 155 45.55 -27.35 -34.96
N PRO A 156 44.58 -28.30 -34.94
CA PRO A 156 44.07 -28.74 -33.65
C PRO A 156 45.08 -29.55 -32.83
N HIS A 157 46.12 -30.16 -33.42
CA HIS A 157 47.06 -31.01 -32.65
C HIS A 157 48.50 -31.09 -33.18
N THR A 158 49.02 -30.11 -33.94
CA THR A 158 50.40 -30.22 -34.46
C THR A 158 51.20 -28.94 -34.30
N THR A 159 52.48 -29.09 -33.97
CA THR A 159 53.52 -28.04 -33.89
C THR A 159 53.87 -27.42 -35.26
N LEU A 160 52.98 -27.54 -36.25
CA LEU A 160 53.18 -27.10 -37.62
C LEU A 160 52.49 -25.75 -37.82
N TYR A 161 53.22 -24.67 -37.51
CA TYR A 161 52.77 -23.28 -37.62
C TYR A 161 52.81 -22.72 -39.05
N SER A 162 53.22 -23.52 -40.05
CA SER A 162 53.42 -23.09 -41.44
C SER A 162 52.18 -22.44 -42.08
N PRO A 163 50.94 -22.95 -41.89
CA PRO A 163 49.73 -22.29 -42.42
C PRO A 163 49.46 -20.92 -41.79
N LEU A 164 49.80 -20.76 -40.51
CA LEU A 164 49.61 -19.54 -39.73
C LEU A 164 50.60 -18.44 -40.15
N LEU A 165 51.85 -18.83 -40.41
CA LEU A 165 52.90 -17.94 -40.92
C LEU A 165 52.55 -17.38 -42.31
N ASN A 166 51.99 -18.20 -43.20
CA ASN A 166 51.56 -17.75 -44.54
C ASN A 166 50.40 -16.75 -44.51
N LEU A 167 49.60 -16.75 -43.45
CA LEU A 167 48.46 -15.87 -43.28
C LEU A 167 48.85 -14.49 -42.70
N LEU A 168 50.01 -14.41 -42.03
CA LEU A 168 50.58 -13.18 -41.45
C LEU A 168 51.58 -12.47 -42.38
N THR A 169 52.07 -13.15 -43.41
CA THR A 169 53.06 -12.62 -44.37
C THR A 169 52.47 -12.19 -45.72
N MET A 170 51.15 -12.31 -45.90
CA MET A 170 50.37 -11.64 -46.95
C MET A 170 49.79 -10.33 -46.41
#